data_AF-A0A6P5H1J3-F1
#
_entry.id   AF-A0A6P5H1J3-F1
#
_cell.length_a   1.000
_cell.length_b   1.000
_cell.length_c   1.000
_cell.angle_alpha   90.00
_cell.angle_beta   90.00
_cell.angle_gamma   90.00
#
_symmetry.space_group_name_H-M   'P 1'
#
loop_
_entity.id
_entity.type
_entity.pdbx_description
1 polymer ?
#
loop_
_entity_poly.entity_id
_entity_poly.type
_entity_poly.pdbx_seq_one_letter_code
_entity_poly.pdbx_strand_id
1 'polypeptide(L)'
;MGSSGFSWKLADHPKLPKGKPIALVVLDGWGEANPDKYNCIHVAETPTMDSLKKGAPEKWRLVKAHGGAVGLPSEDDMGNSEVGHNALGAGRIFAQGAKLVDLALASGKIYEGEGFKYIKECFDQGTLHLIGLLSDGGVHSRLDQLQLLLKGASEKGAKRIRVHILTDGRDVLDGSSVGFVETLEKDLVALREKGVDARIASGGGRMYVTMDRYENDWGVVKRGWDAQVLGEAPYKFQSAVEAVKKLRAEPKASDQYLPPFVIVDESGNAVGPIVDGDAVVTFNFRADRMVMIAKALEYEDFDKFDRVRFPKIRYAGMLQYDGELKLPNRYLVSPPEIERTSGEYLVHNGIRTFACSETVKFGHVTFFWNGNRSGYFDATKEEYVEIPSDSGITFNVKPKMKALEIAEKARDAILSGKYDQVRVNLPNGDMVGHTGDIDATVVACKAADDAVKMILDAVEQVGGIYLVTADHGNAEDMVKRNKSGQPLLDKSGNIQILTSHTLQPVPVAIGGPGLHPGVRFRNDVPTGGLANVAATVMNLHGFEAPSDYETTLIEVVDTQQ
;
A
#
# COMPACT_ATOMS: atom_id res chain seq x y z
N MET A 1 -18.72 20.07 30.52
CA MET A 1 -17.60 19.29 31.09
C MET A 1 -16.43 19.51 30.15
N GLY A 2 -15.38 20.19 30.61
CA GLY A 2 -14.25 20.59 29.77
C GLY A 2 -13.59 19.39 29.12
N SER A 3 -13.22 19.51 27.85
CA SER A 3 -12.36 18.55 27.17
C SER A 3 -11.11 18.35 28.04
N SER A 4 -10.90 17.15 28.56
CA SER A 4 -9.60 16.75 29.08
C SER A 4 -8.58 17.03 27.98
N GLY A 5 -7.76 18.06 28.16
CA GLY A 5 -6.85 18.56 27.15
C GLY A 5 -5.88 17.47 26.72
N PHE A 6 -5.81 17.24 25.42
CA PHE A 6 -4.76 16.42 24.82
C PHE A 6 -3.38 16.93 25.25
N SER A 7 -2.49 16.03 25.66
CA SER A 7 -1.13 16.36 26.13
C SER A 7 -0.10 15.52 25.38
N TRP A 8 0.94 16.19 24.89
CA TRP A 8 2.13 15.55 24.33
C TRP A 8 3.04 14.93 25.39
N LYS A 9 2.87 15.28 26.67
CA LYS A 9 3.75 14.80 27.73
C LYS A 9 3.48 13.32 28.02
N LEU A 10 4.51 12.49 27.88
CA LEU A 10 4.46 11.08 28.26
C LEU A 10 4.80 10.91 29.74
N ALA A 11 4.16 9.94 30.40
CA ALA A 11 4.54 9.49 31.73
C ALA A 11 5.81 8.63 31.67
N ASP A 12 6.57 8.62 32.76
CA ASP A 12 7.77 7.80 32.90
C ASP A 12 7.37 6.35 33.10
N HIS A 13 8.04 5.42 32.42
CA HIS A 13 7.76 4.00 32.59
C HIS A 13 8.14 3.56 34.02
N PRO A 14 7.28 2.81 34.73
CA PRO A 14 7.47 2.53 36.16
C PRO A 14 8.70 1.65 36.46
N LYS A 15 9.17 0.90 35.45
CA LYS A 15 10.27 -0.08 35.60
C LYS A 15 11.43 0.08 34.62
N LEU A 16 11.28 0.91 33.58
CA LEU A 16 12.29 1.00 32.50
C LEU A 16 12.99 2.36 32.57
N PRO A 17 14.33 2.38 32.64
CA PRO A 17 15.06 3.63 32.74
C PRO A 17 15.06 4.38 31.42
N LYS A 18 15.20 5.71 31.49
CA LYS A 18 15.44 6.58 30.34
C LYS A 18 16.93 6.67 30.00
N GLY A 19 17.22 7.24 28.82
CA GLY A 19 18.58 7.64 28.44
C GLY A 19 19.45 6.52 27.86
N LYS A 20 18.83 5.43 27.40
CA LYS A 20 19.50 4.40 26.61
C LYS A 20 19.31 4.72 25.11
N PRO A 21 20.39 4.77 24.31
CA PRO A 21 20.25 4.95 22.87
C PRO A 21 19.62 3.71 22.26
N ILE A 22 18.69 3.90 21.31
CA ILE A 22 17.95 2.82 20.65
C ILE A 22 18.21 2.81 19.16
N ALA A 23 18.69 1.69 18.63
CA ALA A 23 18.68 1.42 17.19
C ALA A 23 17.38 0.70 16.80
N LEU A 24 16.64 1.25 15.84
CA LEU A 24 15.42 0.67 15.28
C LEU A 24 15.66 0.35 13.81
N VAL A 25 15.77 -0.94 13.49
CA VAL A 25 16.12 -1.42 12.15
C VAL A 25 14.91 -2.08 11.51
N VAL A 26 14.49 -1.58 10.36
CA VAL A 26 13.44 -2.17 9.51
C VAL A 26 14.09 -2.84 8.32
N LEU A 27 14.00 -4.17 8.24
CA LEU A 27 14.40 -4.98 7.11
C LEU A 27 13.23 -5.05 6.13
N ASP A 28 13.22 -4.21 5.10
CA ASP A 28 12.09 -4.11 4.18
C ASP A 28 11.89 -5.42 3.41
N GLY A 29 10.66 -5.95 3.39
CA GLY A 29 10.33 -7.20 2.70
C GLY A 29 10.94 -8.47 3.32
N TRP A 30 11.14 -8.49 4.64
CA TRP A 30 11.71 -9.62 5.39
C TRP A 30 10.65 -10.35 6.24
N GLY A 31 10.01 -11.38 5.66
CA GLY A 31 9.04 -12.23 6.37
C GLY A 31 9.63 -13.53 6.93
N GLU A 32 8.78 -14.29 7.62
CA GLU A 32 9.09 -15.64 8.10
C GLU A 32 8.17 -16.66 7.43
N ALA A 33 8.74 -17.49 6.56
CA ALA A 33 8.06 -18.60 5.90
C ALA A 33 8.74 -19.94 6.18
N ASN A 34 8.09 -21.04 5.79
CA ASN A 34 8.69 -22.36 5.84
C ASN A 34 10.00 -22.39 5.02
N PRO A 35 11.08 -23.01 5.54
CA PRO A 35 12.35 -23.14 4.83
C PRO A 35 12.23 -23.96 3.54
N ASP A 36 12.64 -23.38 2.41
CA ASP A 36 12.92 -24.10 1.18
C ASP A 36 13.91 -23.32 0.28
N LYS A 37 14.18 -23.84 -0.92
CA LYS A 37 15.14 -23.23 -1.86
C LYS A 37 14.67 -21.93 -2.53
N TYR A 38 13.42 -21.52 -2.33
CA TYR A 38 12.85 -20.26 -2.86
C TYR A 38 12.64 -19.20 -1.77
N ASN A 39 12.81 -19.58 -0.51
CA ASN A 39 12.93 -18.65 0.60
C ASN A 39 14.36 -18.10 0.61
N CYS A 40 14.56 -16.93 0.00
CA CYS A 40 15.90 -16.35 -0.16
C CYS A 40 16.52 -15.93 1.17
N ILE A 41 15.69 -15.60 2.16
CA ILE A 41 16.14 -15.33 3.53
C ILE A 41 16.75 -16.60 4.15
N HIS A 42 16.09 -17.75 3.97
CA HIS A 42 16.59 -19.03 4.46
C HIS A 42 17.86 -19.51 3.73
N VAL A 43 17.92 -19.30 2.41
CA VAL A 43 19.04 -19.74 1.57
C VAL A 43 20.28 -18.86 1.76
N ALA A 44 20.10 -17.58 2.06
CA ALA A 44 21.19 -16.65 2.29
C ALA A 44 21.99 -16.97 3.56
N GLU A 45 23.27 -16.62 3.56
CA GLU A 45 24.11 -16.65 4.76
C GLU A 45 23.73 -15.46 5.66
N THR A 46 22.80 -15.66 6.58
CA THR A 46 22.29 -14.61 7.49
C THR A 46 22.60 -14.92 8.97
N PRO A 47 23.88 -15.07 9.37
CA PRO A 47 24.26 -15.52 10.70
C PRO A 47 23.79 -14.57 11.81
N THR A 48 23.65 -13.27 11.52
CA THR A 48 23.23 -12.28 12.52
C THR A 48 21.76 -12.46 12.86
N MET A 49 20.89 -12.48 11.86
CA MET A 49 19.45 -12.70 12.03
C MET A 49 19.17 -14.10 12.60
N ASP A 50 19.93 -15.11 12.16
CA ASP A 50 19.87 -16.45 12.74
C ASP A 50 20.21 -16.46 14.23
N SER A 51 21.23 -15.70 14.65
CA SER A 51 21.64 -15.58 16.04
C SER A 51 20.58 -14.88 16.88
N LEU A 52 19.92 -13.84 16.36
CA LEU A 52 18.82 -13.16 17.07
C LEU A 52 17.67 -14.13 17.39
N LYS A 53 17.35 -15.04 16.46
CA LYS A 53 16.27 -16.02 16.63
C LYS A 53 16.66 -17.22 17.49
N LYS A 54 17.83 -17.81 17.24
CA LYS A 54 18.27 -19.07 17.87
C LYS A 54 19.03 -18.86 19.17
N GLY A 55 19.74 -17.74 19.31
CA GLY A 55 20.62 -17.43 20.44
C GLY A 55 19.89 -16.89 21.67
N ALA A 56 18.80 -16.13 21.47
CA ALA A 56 17.94 -15.63 22.55
C ALA A 56 16.45 -15.72 22.15
N PRO A 57 15.86 -16.94 22.05
CA PRO A 57 14.49 -17.12 21.58
C PRO A 57 13.44 -16.35 22.39
N GLU A 58 13.69 -16.05 23.66
CA GLU A 58 12.82 -15.25 24.53
C GLU A 58 12.82 -13.75 24.19
N LYS A 59 13.77 -13.32 23.36
CA LYS A 59 13.92 -11.95 22.83
C LYS A 59 13.58 -11.85 21.35
N TRP A 60 12.99 -12.90 20.78
CA TRP A 60 12.53 -12.95 19.40
C TRP A 60 11.07 -13.40 19.33
N ARG A 61 10.26 -12.80 18.45
CA ARG A 61 8.90 -13.26 18.15
C ARG A 61 8.47 -12.86 16.75
N LEU A 62 7.32 -13.37 16.33
CA LEU A 62 6.63 -12.95 15.12
C LEU A 62 5.47 -12.00 15.44
N VAL A 63 5.18 -11.10 14.49
CA VAL A 63 4.01 -10.22 14.49
C VAL A 63 3.33 -10.21 13.12
N LYS A 64 2.03 -9.92 13.09
CA LYS A 64 1.28 -9.74 11.84
C LYS A 64 1.68 -8.46 11.11
N ALA A 65 1.80 -8.54 9.79
CA ALA A 65 2.19 -7.43 8.92
C ALA A 65 1.30 -7.28 7.67
N HIS A 66 0.13 -7.91 7.64
CA HIS A 66 -0.80 -7.87 6.51
C HIS A 66 -2.26 -7.80 7.00
N GLY A 67 -3.19 -7.60 6.06
CA GLY A 67 -4.62 -7.61 6.32
C GLY A 67 -5.08 -6.61 7.39
N GLY A 68 -6.04 -7.02 8.22
CA GLY A 68 -6.65 -6.16 9.23
C GLY A 68 -5.65 -5.65 10.27
N ALA A 69 -4.53 -6.36 10.50
CA ALA A 69 -3.49 -5.96 11.46
C ALA A 69 -2.73 -4.69 11.05
N VAL A 70 -2.79 -4.31 9.77
CA VAL A 70 -2.22 -3.07 9.22
C VAL A 70 -3.31 -2.19 8.57
N GLY A 71 -4.58 -2.50 8.83
CA GLY A 71 -5.72 -1.70 8.40
C GLY A 71 -6.19 -1.95 6.96
N LEU A 72 -5.67 -3.00 6.32
CA LEU A 72 -6.13 -3.44 5.00
C LEU A 72 -7.50 -4.15 5.09
N PRO A 73 -8.30 -4.17 4.02
CA PRO A 73 -9.67 -4.67 4.05
C PRO A 73 -9.83 -6.16 4.35
N SER A 74 -8.93 -7.03 3.86
CA SER A 74 -9.02 -8.49 3.98
C SER A 74 -7.72 -9.11 4.48
N GLU A 75 -7.79 -10.25 5.18
CA GLU A 75 -6.59 -11.05 5.51
C GLU A 75 -5.88 -11.61 4.26
N ASP A 76 -6.51 -11.58 3.08
CA ASP A 76 -5.87 -11.92 1.82
C ASP A 76 -5.06 -10.76 1.21
N ASP A 77 -5.13 -9.57 1.80
CA ASP A 77 -4.39 -8.40 1.34
C ASP A 77 -2.99 -8.37 1.97
N MET A 78 -1.99 -8.54 1.12
CA MET A 78 -0.58 -8.42 1.48
C MET A 78 -0.27 -7.04 2.06
N GLY A 79 0.60 -7.02 3.08
CA GLY A 79 1.21 -5.80 3.57
C GLY A 79 2.00 -5.09 2.49
N ASN A 80 2.38 -3.84 2.75
CA ASN A 80 3.29 -3.05 1.93
C ASN A 80 3.95 -1.98 2.81
N SER A 81 5.00 -1.35 2.30
CA SER A 81 5.79 -0.42 3.11
C SER A 81 5.04 0.82 3.58
N GLU A 82 4.05 1.32 2.82
CA GLU A 82 3.23 2.46 3.29
C GLU A 82 2.43 2.06 4.55
N VAL A 83 1.64 1.00 4.47
CA VAL A 83 0.80 0.58 5.61
C VAL A 83 1.65 0.04 6.76
N GLY A 84 2.78 -0.58 6.44
CA GLY A 84 3.73 -1.12 7.40
C GLY A 84 4.39 -0.02 8.24
N HIS A 85 5.01 0.99 7.60
CA HIS A 85 5.65 2.10 8.31
C HIS A 85 4.65 3.02 8.98
N ASN A 86 3.44 3.17 8.42
CA ASN A 86 2.33 3.85 9.11
C ASN A 86 1.99 3.14 10.42
N ALA A 87 1.81 1.81 10.41
CA ALA A 87 1.51 1.07 11.63
C ALA A 87 2.67 1.14 12.65
N LEU A 88 3.91 0.89 12.21
CA LEU A 88 5.11 0.96 13.04
C LEU A 88 5.30 2.34 13.68
N GLY A 89 5.01 3.41 12.95
CA GLY A 89 5.16 4.79 13.40
C GLY A 89 3.98 5.31 14.24
N ALA A 90 2.75 4.90 13.94
CA ALA A 90 1.55 5.48 14.54
C ALA A 90 1.10 4.82 15.85
N GLY A 91 1.52 3.58 16.08
CA GLY A 91 1.10 2.77 17.22
C GLY A 91 -0.38 2.38 17.22
N ARG A 92 -1.08 2.63 16.11
CA ARG A 92 -2.52 2.42 15.93
C ARG A 92 -2.76 1.91 14.52
N ILE A 93 -3.91 1.25 14.34
CA ILE A 93 -4.33 0.73 13.05
C ILE A 93 -5.25 1.76 12.38
N PHE A 94 -4.84 2.25 11.21
CA PHE A 94 -5.63 3.20 10.41
C PHE A 94 -6.29 2.50 9.24
N ALA A 95 -7.54 2.85 8.98
CA ALA A 95 -8.29 2.29 7.87
C ALA A 95 -7.64 2.63 6.52
N GLN A 96 -7.48 1.62 5.67
CA GLN A 96 -6.97 1.76 4.30
C GLN A 96 -8.03 1.34 3.28
N GLY A 97 -7.76 1.63 2.00
CA GLY A 97 -8.58 1.15 0.88
C GLY A 97 -10.07 1.51 1.01
N ALA A 98 -10.94 0.49 0.94
CA ALA A 98 -12.38 0.64 0.93
C ALA A 98 -12.92 1.50 2.10
N LYS A 99 -12.44 1.23 3.33
CA LYS A 99 -12.96 1.89 4.54
C LYS A 99 -12.55 3.36 4.61
N LEU A 100 -11.38 3.72 4.07
CA LEU A 100 -10.95 5.11 3.96
C LEU A 100 -11.87 5.89 3.01
N VAL A 101 -12.22 5.27 1.88
CA VAL A 101 -13.18 5.83 0.91
C VAL A 101 -14.57 6.00 1.55
N ASP A 102 -15.02 5.03 2.33
CA ASP A 102 -16.30 5.11 3.03
C ASP A 102 -16.36 6.31 3.98
N LEU A 103 -15.29 6.54 4.77
CA LEU A 103 -15.19 7.68 5.66
C LEU A 103 -15.16 9.01 4.90
N ALA A 104 -14.44 9.07 3.77
CA ALA A 104 -14.33 10.27 2.95
C ALA A 104 -15.66 10.63 2.26
N LEU A 105 -16.41 9.63 1.79
CA LEU A 105 -17.74 9.81 1.20
C LEU A 105 -18.78 10.19 2.27
N ALA A 106 -18.79 9.51 3.42
CA ALA A 106 -19.74 9.76 4.50
C ALA A 106 -19.55 11.15 5.14
N SER A 107 -18.31 11.61 5.29
CA SER A 107 -18.00 12.95 5.81
C SER A 107 -18.12 14.05 4.77
N GLY A 108 -18.15 13.72 3.47
CA GLY A 108 -18.11 14.68 2.37
C GLY A 108 -16.73 15.28 2.10
N LYS A 109 -15.70 14.93 2.88
CA LYS A 109 -14.32 15.45 2.72
C LYS A 109 -13.74 15.18 1.33
N ILE A 110 -14.15 14.08 0.69
CA ILE A 110 -13.75 13.76 -0.70
C ILE A 110 -14.05 14.92 -1.67
N TYR A 111 -15.12 15.69 -1.43
CA TYR A 111 -15.54 16.78 -2.32
C TYR A 111 -14.83 18.11 -2.07
N GLU A 112 -13.99 18.17 -1.03
CA GLU A 112 -13.24 19.36 -0.63
C GLU A 112 -11.74 19.23 -0.96
N GLY A 113 -11.28 18.00 -1.21
CA GLY A 113 -9.90 17.68 -1.52
C GLY A 113 -9.44 18.18 -2.90
N GLU A 114 -8.12 18.31 -3.04
CA GLU A 114 -7.48 18.83 -4.26
C GLU A 114 -7.77 17.98 -5.50
N GLY A 115 -7.87 16.65 -5.36
CA GLY A 115 -8.24 15.78 -6.47
C GLY A 115 -9.65 16.04 -7.00
N PHE A 116 -10.63 16.29 -6.11
CA PHE A 116 -11.99 16.61 -6.53
C PHE A 116 -12.07 18.00 -7.15
N LYS A 117 -11.39 19.00 -6.57
CA LYS A 117 -11.28 20.35 -7.16
C LYS A 117 -10.69 20.28 -8.57
N TYR A 118 -9.64 19.48 -8.76
CA TYR A 118 -9.01 19.27 -10.05
C TYR A 118 -9.99 18.72 -11.10
N ILE A 119 -10.72 17.63 -10.82
CA ILE A 119 -11.68 17.09 -11.80
C ILE A 119 -12.89 18.02 -12.01
N LYS A 120 -13.29 18.78 -10.99
CA LYS A 120 -14.45 19.68 -11.05
C LYS A 120 -14.27 20.78 -12.10
N GLU A 121 -13.02 21.15 -12.43
CA GLU A 121 -12.73 22.13 -13.47
C GLU A 121 -13.31 21.77 -14.85
N CYS A 122 -13.64 20.50 -15.13
CA CYS A 122 -14.27 20.12 -16.40
C CYS A 122 -15.80 20.30 -16.40
N PHE A 123 -16.46 20.49 -15.26
CA PHE A 123 -17.92 20.30 -15.13
C PHE A 123 -18.78 21.24 -15.96
N ASP A 124 -18.24 22.40 -16.35
CA ASP A 124 -18.98 23.39 -17.11
C ASP A 124 -19.14 23.05 -18.60
N GLN A 125 -18.13 22.41 -19.20
CA GLN A 125 -18.04 22.19 -20.64
C GLN A 125 -17.67 20.75 -21.05
N GLY A 126 -17.00 20.01 -20.17
CA GLY A 126 -16.55 18.65 -20.41
C GLY A 126 -17.44 17.60 -19.73
N THR A 127 -16.96 16.38 -19.76
CA THR A 127 -17.62 15.18 -19.24
C THR A 127 -16.82 14.62 -18.07
N LEU A 128 -17.52 14.24 -17.00
CA LEU A 128 -16.92 13.40 -15.96
C LEU A 128 -17.10 11.93 -16.33
N HIS A 129 -15.99 11.26 -16.62
CA HIS A 129 -15.95 9.82 -16.86
C HIS A 129 -15.57 9.07 -15.60
N LEU A 130 -16.33 8.02 -15.27
CA LEU A 130 -16.07 7.13 -14.13
C LEU A 130 -15.79 5.73 -14.66
N ILE A 131 -14.58 5.20 -14.44
CA ILE A 131 -14.15 3.88 -14.90
C ILE A 131 -13.91 2.97 -13.69
N GLY A 132 -14.48 1.77 -13.68
CA GLY A 132 -14.22 0.84 -12.59
C GLY A 132 -15.11 -0.39 -12.55
N LEU A 133 -14.83 -1.25 -11.57
CA LEU A 133 -15.53 -2.51 -11.34
C LEU A 133 -16.94 -2.25 -10.79
N LEU A 134 -17.96 -2.87 -11.38
CA LEU A 134 -19.36 -2.68 -11.02
C LEU A 134 -19.90 -3.92 -10.29
N SER A 135 -19.78 -3.92 -8.96
CA SER A 135 -20.37 -4.91 -8.06
C SER A 135 -20.44 -4.37 -6.63
N ASP A 136 -20.99 -5.16 -5.71
CA ASP A 136 -20.92 -4.92 -4.26
C ASP A 136 -19.79 -5.73 -3.58
N GLY A 137 -18.84 -6.28 -4.35
CA GLY A 137 -17.82 -7.21 -3.84
C GLY A 137 -16.83 -6.60 -2.84
N GLY A 138 -16.54 -5.30 -2.92
CA GLY A 138 -15.73 -4.62 -1.89
C GLY A 138 -14.24 -4.92 -1.91
N VAL A 139 -13.74 -5.66 -2.90
CA VAL A 139 -12.31 -5.93 -3.06
C VAL A 139 -11.60 -4.83 -3.84
N HIS A 140 -12.18 -4.36 -4.96
CA HIS A 140 -11.59 -3.30 -5.78
C HIS A 140 -12.40 -2.01 -5.80
N SER A 141 -13.72 -2.11 -5.68
CA SER A 141 -14.68 -1.02 -5.68
C SER A 141 -15.98 -1.51 -5.02
N ARG A 142 -16.93 -0.60 -4.80
CA ARG A 142 -18.31 -0.93 -4.41
C ARG A 142 -19.31 -0.04 -5.14
N LEU A 143 -20.45 -0.61 -5.54
CA LEU A 143 -21.53 0.12 -6.20
C LEU A 143 -22.07 1.26 -5.33
N ASP A 144 -22.20 1.07 -4.02
CA ASP A 144 -22.68 2.13 -3.11
C ASP A 144 -21.73 3.34 -3.05
N GLN A 145 -20.42 3.11 -3.11
CA GLN A 145 -19.41 4.18 -3.23
C GLN A 145 -19.56 4.94 -4.56
N LEU A 146 -19.76 4.22 -5.67
CA LEU A 146 -20.03 4.84 -6.98
C LEU A 146 -21.32 5.68 -6.94
N GLN A 147 -22.39 5.17 -6.33
CA GLN A 147 -23.66 5.89 -6.18
C GLN A 147 -23.49 7.19 -5.39
N LEU A 148 -22.73 7.16 -4.28
CA LEU A 148 -22.42 8.35 -3.50
C LEU A 148 -21.58 9.35 -4.30
N LEU A 149 -20.57 8.88 -5.04
CA LEU A 149 -19.74 9.74 -5.90
C LEU A 149 -20.55 10.38 -7.03
N LEU A 150 -21.44 9.62 -7.69
CA LEU A 150 -22.37 10.12 -8.71
C LEU A 150 -23.27 11.23 -8.17
N LYS A 151 -23.88 10.99 -7.00
CA LYS A 151 -24.73 11.96 -6.31
C LYS A 151 -23.93 13.23 -5.97
N GLY A 152 -22.78 13.08 -5.33
CA GLY A 152 -21.96 14.22 -4.91
C GLY A 152 -21.42 15.02 -6.10
N ALA A 153 -20.95 14.36 -7.16
CA ALA A 153 -20.49 15.05 -8.37
C ALA A 153 -21.61 15.87 -9.03
N SER A 154 -22.81 15.31 -9.13
CA SER A 154 -24.00 16.01 -9.62
C SER A 154 -24.36 17.22 -8.75
N GLU A 155 -24.40 17.06 -7.42
CA GLU A 155 -24.69 18.16 -6.48
C GLU A 155 -23.62 19.26 -6.51
N LYS A 156 -22.38 18.94 -6.90
CA LYS A 156 -21.27 19.90 -7.06
C LYS A 156 -21.18 20.48 -8.46
N GLY A 157 -22.12 20.16 -9.36
CA GLY A 157 -22.32 20.86 -10.63
C GLY A 157 -21.95 20.07 -11.88
N ALA A 158 -21.67 18.77 -11.81
CA ALA A 158 -21.41 17.96 -13.00
C ALA A 158 -22.66 17.91 -13.89
N LYS A 159 -22.55 18.42 -15.13
CA LYS A 159 -23.66 18.46 -16.10
C LYS A 159 -23.72 17.23 -17.00
N ARG A 160 -22.58 16.59 -17.25
CA ARG A 160 -22.45 15.41 -18.10
C ARG A 160 -21.58 14.35 -17.44
N ILE A 161 -22.12 13.14 -17.30
CA ILE A 161 -21.46 12.01 -16.65
C ILE A 161 -21.51 10.77 -17.55
N ARG A 162 -20.40 10.04 -17.64
CA ARG A 162 -20.29 8.78 -18.37
C ARG A 162 -19.67 7.71 -17.50
N VAL A 163 -20.33 6.57 -17.37
CA VAL A 163 -19.81 5.44 -16.59
C VAL A 163 -19.32 4.35 -17.54
N HIS A 164 -18.10 3.89 -17.33
CA HIS A 164 -17.49 2.77 -18.04
C HIS A 164 -17.41 1.59 -17.09
N ILE A 165 -18.28 0.60 -17.29
CA ILE A 165 -18.52 -0.46 -16.32
C ILE A 165 -17.65 -1.68 -16.62
N LEU A 166 -16.95 -2.17 -15.60
CA LEU A 166 -16.24 -3.44 -15.68
C LEU A 166 -17.03 -4.48 -14.91
N THR A 167 -17.50 -5.54 -15.57
CA THR A 167 -18.30 -6.58 -14.92
C THR A 167 -17.43 -7.52 -14.09
N ASP A 168 -17.98 -7.99 -12.98
CA ASP A 168 -17.24 -8.69 -11.94
C ASP A 168 -17.26 -10.21 -12.07
N GLY A 169 -18.23 -10.90 -11.46
CA GLY A 169 -18.34 -12.36 -11.44
C GLY A 169 -17.15 -13.11 -10.81
N ARG A 170 -16.29 -12.40 -10.07
CA ARG A 170 -15.14 -12.96 -9.36
C ARG A 170 -15.24 -12.71 -7.86
N ASP A 171 -15.46 -11.44 -7.48
CA ASP A 171 -15.62 -11.07 -6.08
C ASP A 171 -17.09 -11.22 -5.63
N VAL A 172 -17.98 -11.46 -6.60
CA VAL A 172 -19.42 -11.73 -6.46
C VAL A 172 -19.81 -12.89 -7.37
N LEU A 173 -21.04 -13.40 -7.21
CA LEU A 173 -21.57 -14.49 -8.05
C LEU A 173 -21.55 -14.13 -9.54
N ASP A 174 -21.08 -15.05 -10.39
CA ASP A 174 -21.19 -14.92 -11.84
C ASP A 174 -22.67 -14.82 -12.26
N GLY A 175 -22.96 -13.86 -13.12
CA GLY A 175 -24.28 -13.53 -13.61
C GLY A 175 -25.04 -12.47 -12.85
N SER A 176 -24.49 -12.00 -11.74
CA SER A 176 -25.02 -10.84 -10.99
C SER A 176 -24.87 -9.52 -11.75
N SER A 177 -24.01 -9.43 -12.78
CA SER A 177 -23.76 -8.22 -13.56
C SER A 177 -25.04 -7.56 -14.09
N VAL A 178 -26.02 -8.34 -14.53
CA VAL A 178 -27.31 -7.82 -15.03
C VAL A 178 -28.02 -6.97 -13.96
N GLY A 179 -28.08 -7.46 -12.72
CA GLY A 179 -28.73 -6.75 -11.62
C GLY A 179 -27.99 -5.48 -11.21
N PHE A 180 -26.66 -5.49 -11.24
CA PHE A 180 -25.86 -4.29 -10.96
C PHE A 180 -26.03 -3.23 -12.05
N VAL A 181 -26.05 -3.62 -13.32
CA VAL A 181 -26.30 -2.67 -14.43
C VAL A 181 -27.72 -2.11 -14.37
N GLU A 182 -28.73 -2.93 -14.05
CA GLU A 182 -30.10 -2.46 -13.85
C GLU A 182 -30.21 -1.48 -12.67
N THR A 183 -29.43 -1.69 -11.60
CA THR A 183 -29.39 -0.78 -10.46
C THR A 183 -28.74 0.54 -10.84
N LEU A 184 -27.55 0.50 -11.45
CA LEU A 184 -26.85 1.70 -11.90
C LEU A 184 -27.70 2.51 -12.91
N GLU A 185 -28.38 1.85 -13.85
CA GLU A 185 -29.25 2.56 -14.80
C GLU A 185 -30.39 3.32 -14.10
N LYS A 186 -30.98 2.78 -13.02
CA LYS A 186 -31.97 3.51 -12.20
C LYS A 186 -31.36 4.76 -11.58
N ASP A 187 -30.15 4.67 -11.05
CA ASP A 187 -29.44 5.81 -10.47
C ASP A 187 -29.18 6.90 -11.53
N LEU A 188 -28.77 6.49 -12.73
CA LEU A 188 -28.52 7.42 -13.84
C LEU A 188 -29.82 8.04 -14.38
N VAL A 189 -30.95 7.30 -14.41
CA VAL A 189 -32.28 7.88 -14.69
C VAL A 189 -32.59 8.99 -13.68
N ALA A 190 -32.41 8.74 -12.39
CA ALA A 190 -32.70 9.71 -11.34
C ALA A 190 -31.82 10.98 -11.45
N LEU A 191 -30.59 10.87 -11.97
CA LEU A 191 -29.76 12.03 -12.29
C LEU A 191 -30.25 12.79 -13.53
N ARG A 192 -30.71 12.07 -14.57
CA ARG A 192 -31.31 12.69 -15.78
C ARG A 192 -32.58 13.47 -15.46
N GLU A 193 -33.40 12.99 -14.53
CA GLU A 193 -34.58 13.72 -14.02
C GLU A 193 -34.21 15.05 -13.34
N LYS A 194 -32.97 15.17 -12.84
CA LYS A 194 -32.41 16.40 -12.26
C LYS A 194 -31.66 17.27 -13.29
N GLY A 195 -31.70 16.91 -14.57
CA GLY A 195 -31.08 17.67 -15.66
C GLY A 195 -29.62 17.33 -15.95
N VAL A 196 -29.07 16.26 -15.39
CA VAL A 196 -27.70 15.79 -15.70
C VAL A 196 -27.74 14.81 -16.88
N ASP A 197 -26.96 15.04 -17.95
CA ASP A 197 -26.76 14.05 -19.01
C ASP A 197 -25.86 12.91 -18.51
N ALA A 198 -26.44 11.92 -17.83
CA ALA A 198 -25.74 10.79 -17.22
C ALA A 198 -26.06 9.49 -17.98
N ARG A 199 -25.05 8.72 -18.42
CA ARG A 199 -25.22 7.44 -19.15
C ARG A 199 -24.10 6.44 -18.88
N ILE A 200 -24.37 5.15 -19.03
CA ILE A 200 -23.31 4.14 -19.24
C ILE A 200 -22.79 4.31 -20.68
N ALA A 201 -21.47 4.40 -20.85
CA ALA A 201 -20.83 4.68 -22.14
C ALA A 201 -20.22 3.44 -22.79
N SER A 202 -19.60 2.58 -21.99
CA SER A 202 -19.00 1.33 -22.46
C SER A 202 -18.82 0.35 -21.30
N GLY A 203 -18.39 -0.86 -21.61
CA GLY A 203 -18.02 -1.81 -20.57
C GLY A 203 -17.46 -3.13 -21.09
N GLY A 204 -17.34 -4.08 -20.17
CA GLY A 204 -16.99 -5.47 -20.44
C GLY A 204 -16.33 -6.14 -19.23
N GLY A 205 -15.89 -7.38 -19.40
CA GLY A 205 -15.38 -8.20 -18.29
C GLY A 205 -14.07 -7.70 -17.71
N ARG A 206 -13.96 -7.67 -16.38
CA ARG A 206 -12.76 -7.21 -15.66
C ARG A 206 -11.47 -7.85 -16.17
N MET A 207 -11.49 -9.16 -16.45
CA MET A 207 -10.30 -9.93 -16.85
C MET A 207 -9.96 -9.78 -18.34
N TYR A 208 -10.83 -9.16 -19.14
CA TYR A 208 -10.64 -9.08 -20.59
C TYR A 208 -10.52 -7.65 -21.12
N VAL A 209 -11.05 -6.65 -20.42
CA VAL A 209 -11.17 -5.28 -20.95
C VAL A 209 -10.27 -4.24 -20.27
N THR A 210 -9.98 -4.29 -18.96
CA THR A 210 -9.21 -3.16 -18.35
C THR A 210 -8.35 -3.58 -17.17
N MET A 211 -8.86 -4.48 -16.32
CA MET A 211 -8.28 -4.76 -15.01
C MET A 211 -7.23 -5.88 -15.05
N ASP A 212 -6.26 -5.76 -15.97
CA ASP A 212 -5.03 -6.55 -15.89
C ASP A 212 -4.07 -5.95 -14.86
N ARG A 213 -3.05 -6.71 -14.46
CA ARG A 213 -2.12 -6.32 -13.39
C ARG A 213 -0.72 -6.83 -13.67
N TYR A 214 0.25 -6.16 -13.05
CA TYR A 214 1.66 -6.58 -13.07
C TYR A 214 2.25 -6.68 -14.48
N GLU A 215 1.86 -5.75 -15.36
CA GLU A 215 2.39 -5.65 -16.74
C GLU A 215 2.19 -6.94 -17.57
N ASN A 216 1.23 -7.79 -17.19
CA ASN A 216 1.13 -9.17 -17.69
C ASN A 216 0.55 -9.25 -19.13
N ASP A 217 -0.54 -8.54 -19.40
CA ASP A 217 -1.18 -8.48 -20.72
C ASP A 217 -1.73 -7.09 -21.02
N TRP A 218 -0.92 -6.27 -21.70
CA TRP A 218 -1.30 -4.95 -22.20
C TRP A 218 -2.41 -5.00 -23.26
N GLY A 219 -2.66 -6.15 -23.88
CA GLY A 219 -3.80 -6.36 -24.78
C GLY A 219 -5.14 -6.24 -24.06
N VAL A 220 -5.21 -6.60 -22.77
CA VAL A 220 -6.39 -6.34 -21.93
C VAL A 220 -6.64 -4.84 -21.85
N VAL A 221 -5.66 -4.07 -21.42
CA VAL A 221 -5.78 -2.61 -21.25
C VAL A 221 -6.09 -1.92 -22.58
N LYS A 222 -5.49 -2.37 -23.69
CA LYS A 222 -5.78 -1.84 -25.03
C LYS A 222 -7.25 -2.00 -25.40
N ARG A 223 -7.88 -3.16 -25.14
CA ARG A 223 -9.31 -3.37 -25.44
C ARG A 223 -10.21 -2.40 -24.67
N GLY A 224 -9.85 -2.08 -23.43
CA GLY A 224 -10.52 -1.06 -22.63
C GLY A 224 -10.28 0.34 -23.16
N TRP A 225 -9.04 0.67 -23.51
CA TRP A 225 -8.68 1.93 -24.15
C TRP A 225 -9.49 2.17 -25.41
N ASP A 226 -9.55 1.18 -26.31
CA ASP A 226 -10.32 1.26 -27.55
C ASP A 226 -11.81 1.54 -27.24
N ALA A 227 -12.41 0.82 -26.29
CA ALA A 227 -13.83 0.99 -25.96
C ALA A 227 -14.14 2.29 -25.18
N GLN A 228 -13.24 2.75 -24.31
CA GLN A 228 -13.47 3.85 -23.38
C GLN A 228 -13.01 5.18 -23.96
N VAL A 229 -11.80 5.22 -24.52
CA VAL A 229 -11.19 6.44 -25.07
C VAL A 229 -11.58 6.63 -26.52
N LEU A 230 -11.50 5.59 -27.35
CA LEU A 230 -11.80 5.71 -28.78
C LEU A 230 -13.31 5.56 -29.06
N GLY A 231 -14.06 4.94 -28.15
CA GLY A 231 -15.48 4.64 -28.38
C GLY A 231 -15.68 3.51 -29.39
N GLU A 232 -14.68 2.65 -29.57
CA GLU A 232 -14.69 1.56 -30.53
C GLU A 232 -14.64 0.20 -29.85
N ALA A 233 -15.58 -0.67 -30.19
CA ALA A 233 -15.62 -2.05 -29.72
C ALA A 233 -16.32 -2.93 -30.76
N PRO A 234 -16.06 -4.25 -30.76
CA PRO A 234 -16.73 -5.19 -31.66
C PRO A 234 -18.26 -5.23 -31.48
N TYR A 235 -18.74 -4.89 -30.30
CA TYR A 235 -20.16 -4.91 -29.96
C TYR A 235 -20.66 -3.51 -29.65
N LYS A 236 -21.73 -3.09 -30.34
CA LYS A 236 -22.40 -1.79 -30.17
C LYS A 236 -23.87 -2.03 -29.79
N PHE A 237 -24.35 -1.32 -28.78
CA PHE A 237 -25.73 -1.43 -28.28
C PHE A 237 -26.30 -0.05 -27.95
N GLN A 238 -27.62 0.07 -27.88
CA GLN A 238 -28.26 1.32 -27.40
C GLN A 238 -28.57 1.29 -25.90
N SER A 239 -28.42 0.12 -25.25
CA SER A 239 -28.67 -0.08 -23.83
C SER A 239 -27.61 -0.98 -23.20
N ALA A 240 -27.06 -0.57 -22.06
CA ALA A 240 -26.08 -1.38 -21.31
C ALA A 240 -26.71 -2.64 -20.72
N VAL A 241 -27.97 -2.56 -20.26
CA VAL A 241 -28.70 -3.75 -19.77
C VAL A 241 -28.89 -4.76 -20.90
N GLU A 242 -29.24 -4.29 -22.09
CA GLU A 242 -29.36 -5.15 -23.28
C GLU A 242 -28.01 -5.76 -23.66
N ALA A 243 -26.94 -4.95 -23.66
CA ALA A 243 -25.58 -5.38 -23.96
C ALA A 243 -25.17 -6.55 -23.05
N VAL A 244 -25.27 -6.38 -21.73
CA VAL A 244 -24.88 -7.41 -20.77
C VAL A 244 -25.78 -8.64 -20.88
N LYS A 245 -27.11 -8.49 -21.04
CA LYS A 245 -28.01 -9.64 -21.22
C LYS A 245 -27.67 -10.46 -22.48
N LYS A 246 -27.43 -9.79 -23.61
CA LYS A 246 -27.07 -10.46 -24.87
C LYS A 246 -25.71 -11.14 -24.80
N LEU A 247 -24.69 -10.43 -24.32
CA LEU A 247 -23.33 -10.98 -24.22
C LEU A 247 -23.25 -12.15 -23.23
N ARG A 248 -24.07 -12.15 -22.17
CA ARG A 248 -24.19 -13.28 -21.24
C ARG A 248 -24.95 -14.48 -21.79
N ALA A 249 -25.79 -14.29 -22.79
CA ALA A 249 -26.52 -15.40 -23.42
C ALA A 249 -25.62 -16.28 -24.30
N GLU A 250 -24.42 -15.78 -24.65
CA GLU A 250 -23.43 -16.54 -25.40
C GLU A 250 -22.95 -17.79 -24.62
N PRO A 251 -22.71 -18.92 -25.29
CA PRO A 251 -22.23 -20.13 -24.63
C PRO A 251 -20.91 -19.89 -23.88
N LYS A 252 -20.86 -20.31 -22.61
CA LYS A 252 -19.69 -20.15 -21.71
C LYS A 252 -19.33 -18.69 -21.38
N ALA A 253 -20.23 -17.74 -21.61
CA ALA A 253 -20.04 -16.38 -21.14
C ALA A 253 -19.88 -16.35 -19.61
N SER A 254 -18.99 -15.50 -19.14
CA SER A 254 -18.79 -15.19 -17.74
C SER A 254 -18.68 -13.68 -17.61
N ASP A 255 -19.22 -13.14 -16.52
CA ASP A 255 -19.11 -11.72 -16.18
C ASP A 255 -17.65 -11.26 -16.14
N GLN A 256 -16.71 -12.14 -15.77
CA GLN A 256 -15.28 -11.82 -15.77
C GLN A 256 -14.70 -11.54 -17.16
N TYR A 257 -15.27 -12.12 -18.21
CA TYR A 257 -14.70 -12.18 -19.56
C TYR A 257 -15.64 -11.68 -20.66
N LEU A 258 -16.68 -10.91 -20.30
CA LEU A 258 -17.54 -10.30 -21.32
C LEU A 258 -16.68 -9.48 -22.30
N PRO A 259 -16.95 -9.57 -23.62
CA PRO A 259 -16.21 -8.79 -24.59
C PRO A 259 -16.45 -7.29 -24.39
N PRO A 260 -15.52 -6.43 -24.84
CA PRO A 260 -15.73 -4.99 -24.79
C PRO A 260 -16.96 -4.62 -25.63
N PHE A 261 -17.77 -3.70 -25.10
CA PHE A 261 -18.92 -3.12 -25.80
C PHE A 261 -19.00 -1.62 -25.59
N VAL A 262 -19.62 -0.92 -26.55
CA VAL A 262 -19.87 0.52 -26.50
C VAL A 262 -21.36 0.80 -26.64
N ILE A 263 -21.83 1.79 -25.90
CA ILE A 263 -23.19 2.32 -26.04
C ILE A 263 -23.20 3.42 -27.09
N VAL A 264 -24.12 3.31 -28.04
CA VAL A 264 -24.29 4.24 -29.15
C VAL A 264 -25.65 4.94 -29.11
N ASP A 265 -25.71 6.13 -29.68
CA ASP A 265 -26.96 6.85 -29.89
C ASP A 265 -27.76 6.28 -31.07
N GLU A 266 -28.90 6.90 -31.39
CA GLU A 266 -29.77 6.50 -32.50
C GLU A 266 -29.09 6.63 -33.88
N SER A 267 -28.06 7.48 -33.98
CA SER A 267 -27.26 7.68 -35.19
C SER A 267 -26.06 6.72 -35.27
N GLY A 268 -25.87 5.86 -34.26
CA GLY A 268 -24.76 4.90 -34.19
C GLY A 268 -23.45 5.48 -33.66
N ASN A 269 -23.43 6.72 -33.15
CA ASN A 269 -22.23 7.33 -32.58
C ASN A 269 -22.08 6.92 -31.11
N ALA A 270 -20.84 6.69 -30.66
CA ALA A 270 -20.56 6.39 -29.26
C ALA A 270 -21.05 7.53 -28.34
N VAL A 271 -21.82 7.20 -27.30
CA VAL A 271 -22.46 8.22 -26.44
C VAL A 271 -21.49 8.96 -25.52
N GLY A 272 -20.26 8.44 -25.35
CA GLY A 272 -19.26 9.00 -24.44
C GLY A 272 -17.85 8.44 -24.60
N PRO A 273 -17.21 8.59 -25.78
CA PRO A 273 -15.75 8.44 -25.86
C PRO A 273 -15.08 9.54 -25.02
N ILE A 274 -13.94 9.23 -24.40
CA ILE A 274 -13.16 10.22 -23.63
C ILE A 274 -12.44 11.16 -24.61
N VAL A 275 -12.61 12.48 -24.44
CA VAL A 275 -12.04 13.49 -25.34
C VAL A 275 -11.28 14.59 -24.56
N ASP A 276 -10.62 15.49 -25.31
CA ASP A 276 -9.92 16.64 -24.72
C ASP A 276 -10.87 17.51 -23.88
N GLY A 277 -10.40 17.91 -22.69
CA GLY A 277 -11.15 18.74 -21.76
C GLY A 277 -12.04 17.97 -20.78
N ASP A 278 -12.16 16.64 -20.93
CA ASP A 278 -12.87 15.79 -19.98
C ASP A 278 -12.08 15.54 -18.69
N ALA A 279 -12.77 15.06 -17.66
CA ALA A 279 -12.13 14.46 -16.48
C ALA A 279 -12.40 12.97 -16.45
N VAL A 280 -11.42 12.19 -15.98
CA VAL A 280 -11.55 10.74 -15.80
C VAL A 280 -11.22 10.41 -14.36
N VAL A 281 -12.11 9.65 -13.71
CA VAL A 281 -11.87 9.06 -12.39
C VAL A 281 -11.92 7.55 -12.50
N THR A 282 -10.83 6.89 -12.13
CA THR A 282 -10.86 5.45 -11.86
C THR A 282 -11.32 5.23 -10.42
N PHE A 283 -12.55 4.75 -10.23
CA PHE A 283 -13.17 4.71 -8.89
C PHE A 283 -12.81 3.47 -8.07
N ASN A 284 -12.01 2.56 -8.63
CA ASN A 284 -11.42 1.46 -7.87
C ASN A 284 -10.43 2.03 -6.84
N PHE A 285 -10.54 1.59 -5.58
CA PHE A 285 -9.64 1.97 -4.49
C PHE A 285 -8.44 1.02 -4.36
N ARG A 286 -8.53 -0.20 -4.89
CA ARG A 286 -7.41 -1.15 -4.88
C ARG A 286 -6.55 -0.98 -6.13
N ALA A 287 -5.24 -0.85 -5.90
CA ALA A 287 -4.25 -0.43 -6.88
C ALA A 287 -3.88 -1.45 -7.96
N ASP A 288 -3.67 -2.73 -7.60
CA ASP A 288 -2.95 -3.71 -8.43
C ASP A 288 -3.47 -3.82 -9.87
N ARG A 289 -4.80 -3.72 -10.06
CA ARG A 289 -5.46 -3.81 -11.38
C ARG A 289 -5.73 -2.47 -12.07
N MET A 290 -5.35 -1.36 -11.43
CA MET A 290 -5.55 -0.01 -11.96
C MET A 290 -4.27 0.66 -12.41
N VAL A 291 -3.11 0.21 -11.93
CA VAL A 291 -1.79 0.76 -12.30
C VAL A 291 -1.60 0.81 -13.82
N MET A 292 -1.92 -0.27 -14.55
CA MET A 292 -1.67 -0.32 -15.99
C MET A 292 -2.54 0.67 -16.79
N ILE A 293 -3.84 0.76 -16.49
CA ILE A 293 -4.71 1.76 -17.14
C ILE A 293 -4.35 3.19 -16.70
N ALA A 294 -3.93 3.38 -15.45
CA ALA A 294 -3.43 4.67 -14.97
C ALA A 294 -2.20 5.14 -15.76
N LYS A 295 -1.23 4.24 -16.02
CA LYS A 295 -0.07 4.56 -16.88
C LYS A 295 -0.52 4.99 -18.28
N ALA A 296 -1.49 4.29 -18.89
CA ALA A 296 -1.98 4.63 -20.23
C ALA A 296 -2.70 6.01 -20.27
N LEU A 297 -3.40 6.38 -19.19
CA LEU A 297 -4.13 7.64 -19.05
C LEU A 297 -3.23 8.83 -18.67
N GLU A 298 -2.07 8.61 -18.06
CA GLU A 298 -1.28 9.69 -17.45
C GLU A 298 0.08 9.91 -18.09
N TYR A 299 0.76 8.86 -18.56
CA TYR A 299 2.12 9.00 -19.09
C TYR A 299 2.10 9.52 -20.53
N GLU A 300 2.77 10.65 -20.78
CA GLU A 300 2.95 11.18 -22.14
C GLU A 300 3.78 10.20 -22.99
N ASP A 301 4.90 9.73 -22.45
CA ASP A 301 5.77 8.72 -23.06
C ASP A 301 5.27 7.30 -22.73
N PHE A 302 4.34 6.79 -23.55
CA PHE A 302 3.76 5.46 -23.40
C PHE A 302 3.99 4.60 -24.64
N ASP A 303 4.58 3.42 -24.46
CA ASP A 303 5.05 2.54 -25.53
C ASP A 303 4.42 1.14 -25.56
N LYS A 304 3.46 0.85 -24.67
CA LYS A 304 2.95 -0.52 -24.48
C LYS A 304 1.90 -0.93 -25.51
N PHE A 305 1.23 0.03 -26.13
CA PHE A 305 0.39 -0.15 -27.32
C PHE A 305 0.16 1.21 -28.01
N ASP A 306 -0.23 1.18 -29.29
CA ASP A 306 -0.64 2.40 -30.00
C ASP A 306 -1.99 2.90 -29.47
N ARG A 307 -1.95 4.06 -28.81
CA ARG A 307 -3.14 4.70 -28.23
C ARG A 307 -4.05 5.31 -29.28
N VAL A 308 -3.58 5.55 -30.52
CA VAL A 308 -4.27 6.27 -31.60
C VAL A 308 -4.55 7.75 -31.27
N ARG A 309 -5.19 8.02 -30.13
CA ARG A 309 -5.45 9.35 -29.57
C ARG A 309 -5.17 9.34 -28.08
N PHE A 310 -4.34 10.26 -27.62
CA PHE A 310 -4.09 10.52 -26.20
C PHE A 310 -4.77 11.84 -25.79
N PRO A 311 -5.98 11.80 -25.19
CA PRO A 311 -6.74 13.01 -24.92
C PRO A 311 -6.16 13.81 -23.75
N LYS A 312 -6.24 15.13 -23.84
CA LYS A 312 -5.85 16.06 -22.76
C LYS A 312 -6.92 16.11 -21.69
N ILE A 313 -6.81 15.22 -20.71
CA ILE A 313 -7.81 15.01 -19.67
C ILE A 313 -7.32 15.39 -18.27
N ARG A 314 -8.28 15.57 -17.36
CA ARG A 314 -8.04 15.63 -15.93
C ARG A 314 -8.22 14.25 -15.31
N TYR A 315 -7.13 13.49 -15.20
CA TYR A 315 -7.18 12.15 -14.63
C TYR A 315 -6.94 12.17 -13.10
N ALA A 316 -7.76 11.41 -12.36
CA ALA A 316 -7.56 11.14 -10.94
C ALA A 316 -7.97 9.69 -10.59
N GLY A 317 -7.33 9.11 -9.58
CA GLY A 317 -7.78 7.85 -8.97
C GLY A 317 -8.73 8.08 -7.80
N MET A 318 -9.43 7.05 -7.35
CA MET A 318 -10.08 7.09 -6.03
C MET A 318 -9.05 7.28 -4.92
N LEU A 319 -7.97 6.50 -4.97
CA LEU A 319 -6.77 6.59 -4.14
C LEU A 319 -5.53 6.70 -5.04
N GLN A 320 -4.38 6.99 -4.45
CA GLN A 320 -3.10 6.76 -5.12
C GLN A 320 -2.88 5.25 -5.25
N TYR A 321 -2.46 4.79 -6.43
CA TYR A 321 -2.23 3.37 -6.71
C TYR A 321 -0.80 2.95 -6.44
N ASP A 322 0.14 3.86 -6.65
CA ASP A 322 1.57 3.61 -6.46
C ASP A 322 2.22 4.88 -5.95
N GLY A 323 2.69 4.85 -4.70
CA GLY A 323 3.33 6.00 -4.06
C GLY A 323 4.70 6.33 -4.64
N GLU A 324 5.43 5.31 -5.12
CA GLU A 324 6.77 5.46 -5.68
C GLU A 324 6.70 6.08 -7.09
N LEU A 325 5.81 5.55 -7.94
CA LEU A 325 5.51 6.10 -9.26
C LEU A 325 4.70 7.40 -9.19
N LYS A 326 4.21 7.77 -8.00
CA LYS A 326 3.24 8.85 -7.77
C LYS A 326 2.03 8.74 -8.69
N LEU A 327 1.53 7.52 -8.88
CA LEU A 327 0.52 7.20 -9.88
C LEU A 327 -0.82 6.82 -9.21
N PRO A 328 -1.95 7.42 -9.60
CA PRO A 328 -2.03 8.68 -10.33
C PRO A 328 -1.48 9.86 -9.51
N ASN A 329 -1.02 10.91 -10.20
CA ASN A 329 -0.54 12.14 -9.54
C ASN A 329 -1.65 12.90 -8.80
N ARG A 330 -2.91 12.58 -9.09
CA ARG A 330 -4.11 13.14 -8.46
C ARG A 330 -5.04 12.01 -8.02
N TYR A 331 -5.65 12.18 -6.85
CA TYR A 331 -6.57 11.20 -6.28
C TYR A 331 -7.63 11.90 -5.43
N LEU A 332 -8.84 11.33 -5.36
CA LEU A 332 -9.99 11.95 -4.69
C LEU A 332 -9.92 11.83 -3.17
N VAL A 333 -9.49 10.67 -2.67
CA VAL A 333 -9.37 10.40 -1.24
C VAL A 333 -7.90 10.45 -0.88
N SER A 334 -7.54 11.40 0.00
CA SER A 334 -6.18 11.49 0.51
C SER A 334 -5.89 10.33 1.46
N PRO A 335 -4.62 9.90 1.56
CA PRO A 335 -4.20 8.99 2.63
C PRO A 335 -4.65 9.48 4.01
N PRO A 336 -4.83 8.58 4.99
CA PRO A 336 -5.28 8.98 6.31
C PRO A 336 -4.31 10.00 6.93
N GLU A 337 -4.85 11.07 7.49
CA GLU A 337 -4.06 11.96 8.34
C GLU A 337 -3.82 11.23 9.67
N ILE A 338 -2.59 10.80 9.88
CA ILE A 338 -2.18 10.04 11.06
C ILE A 338 -1.49 11.01 12.01
N GLU A 339 -2.28 11.55 12.94
CA GLU A 339 -1.77 12.44 13.98
C GLU A 339 -1.25 11.67 15.19
N ARG A 340 -0.45 12.31 16.04
CA ARG A 340 -0.02 11.76 17.35
C ARG A 340 0.79 10.48 17.16
N THR A 341 1.72 10.49 16.21
CA THR A 341 2.64 9.38 15.95
C THR A 341 3.70 9.27 17.03
N SER A 342 4.36 8.11 17.11
CA SER A 342 5.42 7.86 18.09
C SER A 342 6.56 8.85 17.95
N GLY A 343 6.94 9.20 16.70
CA GLY A 343 7.96 10.21 16.42
C GLY A 343 7.61 11.57 17.03
N GLU A 344 6.37 12.03 16.85
CA GLU A 344 5.90 13.32 17.38
C GLU A 344 5.92 13.34 18.91
N TYR A 345 5.41 12.28 19.55
CA TYR A 345 5.47 12.14 21.00
C TYR A 345 6.90 12.13 21.53
N LEU A 346 7.80 11.34 20.92
CA LEU A 346 9.18 11.21 21.38
C LEU A 346 9.92 12.56 21.28
N VAL A 347 9.78 13.27 20.16
CA VAL A 347 10.41 14.59 19.94
C VAL A 347 9.87 15.63 20.94
N HIS A 348 8.55 15.65 21.20
CA HIS A 348 7.96 16.50 22.24
C HIS A 348 8.46 16.16 23.66
N ASN A 349 8.90 14.94 23.90
CA ASN A 349 9.47 14.50 25.17
C ASN A 349 11.01 14.54 25.21
N GLY A 350 11.62 15.21 24.24
CA GLY A 350 13.05 15.53 24.24
C GLY A 350 13.96 14.48 23.62
N ILE A 351 13.41 13.44 23.00
CA ILE A 351 14.19 12.41 22.31
C ILE A 351 14.70 12.96 20.99
N ARG A 352 16.02 12.90 20.81
CA ARG A 352 16.71 13.27 19.57
C ARG A 352 16.73 12.07 18.64
N THR A 353 16.29 12.25 17.40
CA THR A 353 16.13 11.14 16.45
C THR A 353 16.96 11.35 15.19
N PHE A 354 17.50 10.24 14.70
CA PHE A 354 18.15 10.14 13.40
C PHE A 354 17.38 9.13 12.55
N ALA A 355 17.06 9.48 11.31
CA ALA A 355 16.44 8.58 10.36
C ALA A 355 17.28 8.46 9.09
N CYS A 356 17.55 7.24 8.62
CA CYS A 356 18.34 7.03 7.40
C CYS A 356 17.83 5.87 6.56
N SER A 357 17.80 6.08 5.25
CA SER A 357 17.66 5.02 4.24
C SER A 357 18.14 5.57 2.90
N GLU A 358 18.11 4.73 1.86
CA GLU A 358 18.32 5.19 0.50
C GLU A 358 17.03 5.70 -0.15
N THR A 359 17.15 6.41 -1.29
CA THR A 359 16.06 7.13 -1.97
C THR A 359 14.73 6.36 -2.02
N VAL A 360 14.76 5.07 -2.38
CA VAL A 360 13.56 4.23 -2.50
C VAL A 360 12.77 4.06 -1.19
N LYS A 361 13.43 4.06 -0.02
CA LYS A 361 12.77 3.90 1.29
C LYS A 361 13.01 5.07 2.25
N PHE A 362 13.60 6.17 1.79
CA PHE A 362 13.77 7.39 2.57
C PHE A 362 12.42 7.98 3.00
N GLY A 363 11.45 8.07 2.08
CA GLY A 363 10.09 8.51 2.39
C GLY A 363 9.38 7.57 3.39
N HIS A 364 9.68 6.28 3.34
CA HIS A 364 9.10 5.30 4.25
C HIS A 364 9.56 5.52 5.69
N VAL A 365 10.87 5.66 5.92
CA VAL A 365 11.43 5.88 7.27
C VAL A 365 11.20 7.30 7.82
N THR A 366 10.66 8.21 7.01
CA THR A 366 10.38 9.61 7.38
C THR A 366 8.90 9.95 7.23
N PHE A 367 8.42 10.19 6.01
CA PHE A 367 7.06 10.59 5.67
C PHE A 367 5.98 9.62 6.18
N PHE A 368 6.03 8.35 5.79
CA PHE A 368 5.03 7.35 6.22
C PHE A 368 5.18 7.05 7.72
N TRP A 369 6.41 6.88 8.22
CA TRP A 369 6.64 6.74 9.66
C TRP A 369 6.00 7.84 10.51
N ASN A 370 6.02 9.08 10.02
CA ASN A 370 5.48 10.25 10.69
C ASN A 370 4.01 10.52 10.34
N GLY A 371 3.31 9.55 9.75
CA GLY A 371 1.88 9.62 9.52
C GLY A 371 1.50 10.40 8.26
N ASN A 372 2.22 10.12 7.17
CA ASN A 372 2.11 10.82 5.89
C ASN A 372 2.40 12.33 6.04
N ARG A 373 3.36 12.69 6.90
CA ARG A 373 3.79 14.06 7.17
C ARG A 373 5.23 14.29 6.75
N SER A 374 5.43 15.26 5.87
CA SER A 374 6.77 15.69 5.44
C SER A 374 7.40 16.65 6.45
N GLY A 375 8.73 16.66 6.50
CA GLY A 375 9.50 17.56 7.34
C GLY A 375 9.61 17.12 8.80
N TYR A 376 10.38 17.89 9.57
CA TYR A 376 10.61 17.65 10.99
C TYR A 376 9.41 18.11 11.84
N PHE A 377 9.18 17.42 12.95
CA PHE A 377 8.41 17.94 14.09
C PHE A 377 9.22 19.02 14.84
N ASP A 378 10.52 18.79 15.04
CA ASP A 378 11.47 19.75 15.62
C ASP A 378 12.87 19.60 14.98
N ALA A 379 13.23 20.56 14.14
CA ALA A 379 14.50 20.58 13.41
C ALA A 379 15.76 20.63 14.31
N THR A 380 15.62 20.93 15.60
CA THR A 380 16.75 20.90 16.55
C THR A 380 17.00 19.52 17.16
N LYS A 381 16.06 18.58 16.98
CA LYS A 381 16.14 17.23 17.55
C LYS A 381 16.14 16.13 16.51
N GLU A 382 15.86 16.45 15.25
CA GLU A 382 15.72 15.46 14.19
C GLU A 382 16.73 15.69 13.07
N GLU A 383 17.31 14.60 12.58
CA GLU A 383 18.15 14.60 11.39
C GLU A 383 17.75 13.44 10.48
N TYR A 384 17.48 13.75 9.22
CA TYR A 384 17.15 12.76 8.19
C TYR A 384 18.27 12.72 7.15
N VAL A 385 18.77 11.53 6.87
CA VAL A 385 19.83 11.29 5.88
C VAL A 385 19.30 10.41 4.77
N GLU A 386 19.29 10.96 3.55
CA GLU A 386 19.00 10.21 2.34
C GLU A 386 20.32 9.81 1.66
N ILE A 387 20.46 8.52 1.36
CA ILE A 387 21.54 8.01 0.51
C ILE A 387 20.99 7.82 -0.91
N PRO A 388 21.59 8.43 -1.94
CA PRO A 388 21.11 8.24 -3.31
C PRO A 388 21.15 6.75 -3.72
N SER A 389 19.99 6.20 -4.11
CA SER A 389 19.93 4.87 -4.72
C SER A 389 20.66 4.83 -6.06
N ASP A 390 21.13 3.66 -6.48
CA ASP A 390 21.61 3.49 -7.86
C ASP A 390 20.47 3.78 -8.85
N SER A 391 20.74 4.56 -9.90
CA SER A 391 19.76 4.96 -10.90
C SER A 391 20.06 4.36 -12.27
N GLY A 392 19.02 4.18 -13.09
CA GLY A 392 19.13 3.66 -14.47
C GLY A 392 19.38 2.15 -14.58
N ILE A 393 19.29 1.40 -13.48
CA ILE A 393 19.42 -0.07 -13.45
C ILE A 393 18.31 -0.69 -12.61
N THR A 394 17.99 -1.96 -12.87
CA THR A 394 17.16 -2.77 -11.96
C THR A 394 17.99 -3.26 -10.77
N PHE A 395 17.38 -3.37 -9.59
CA PHE A 395 18.12 -3.65 -8.36
C PHE A 395 18.81 -5.01 -8.32
N ASN A 396 18.36 -6.00 -9.10
CA ASN A 396 19.06 -7.29 -9.24
C ASN A 396 20.44 -7.18 -9.91
N VAL A 397 20.73 -6.10 -10.65
CA VAL A 397 22.07 -5.83 -11.19
C VAL A 397 23.05 -5.45 -10.07
N LYS A 398 22.57 -4.78 -9.02
CA LYS A 398 23.34 -4.40 -7.84
C LYS A 398 22.57 -4.73 -6.55
N PRO A 399 22.44 -6.03 -6.20
CA PRO A 399 21.53 -6.47 -5.14
C PRO A 399 21.95 -6.03 -3.73
N LYS A 400 23.22 -5.64 -3.56
CA LYS A 400 23.72 -5.07 -2.30
C LYS A 400 23.16 -3.67 -2.03
N MET A 401 22.68 -2.97 -3.07
CA MET A 401 22.13 -1.61 -3.02
C MET A 401 23.00 -0.72 -2.11
N LYS A 402 22.40 0.01 -1.17
CA LYS A 402 23.09 0.88 -0.21
C LYS A 402 23.10 0.34 1.21
N ALA A 403 22.88 -0.96 1.43
CA ALA A 403 22.77 -1.58 2.76
C ALA A 403 23.91 -1.20 3.70
N LEU A 404 25.15 -1.36 3.24
CA LEU A 404 26.35 -1.08 4.04
C LEU A 404 26.57 0.44 4.23
N GLU A 405 26.24 1.27 3.23
CA GLU A 405 26.32 2.73 3.36
C GLU A 405 25.31 3.25 4.40
N ILE A 406 24.09 2.69 4.43
CA ILE A 406 23.07 2.97 5.45
C ILE A 406 23.58 2.54 6.84
N ALA A 407 24.14 1.34 6.94
CA ALA A 407 24.70 0.82 8.19
C ALA A 407 25.88 1.66 8.71
N GLU A 408 26.74 2.15 7.84
CA GLU A 408 27.82 3.07 8.19
C GLU A 408 27.28 4.37 8.78
N LYS A 409 26.26 4.98 8.15
CA LYS A 409 25.60 6.17 8.69
C LYS A 409 24.93 5.91 10.04
N ALA A 410 24.25 4.77 10.18
CA ALA A 410 23.64 4.37 11.44
C ALA A 410 24.69 4.17 12.55
N ARG A 411 25.76 3.43 12.26
CA ARG A 411 26.90 3.23 13.18
C ARG A 411 27.47 4.57 13.63
N ASP A 412 27.78 5.46 12.70
CA ASP A 412 28.38 6.76 13.01
C ASP A 412 27.42 7.62 13.86
N ALA A 413 26.11 7.59 13.57
CA ALA A 413 25.09 8.25 14.37
C ALA A 413 25.01 7.69 15.80
N ILE A 414 25.01 6.36 15.95
CA ILE A 414 24.99 5.67 17.25
C ILE A 414 26.23 6.04 18.08
N LEU A 415 27.42 5.88 17.51
CA LEU A 415 28.69 6.14 18.18
C LEU A 415 28.89 7.61 18.54
N SER A 416 28.20 8.53 17.86
CA SER A 416 28.31 9.97 18.15
C SER A 416 27.68 10.40 19.49
N GLY A 417 26.73 9.61 20.03
CA GLY A 417 25.95 9.99 21.23
C GLY A 417 25.01 11.20 21.04
N LYS A 418 24.86 11.71 19.81
CA LYS A 418 24.02 12.87 19.49
C LYS A 418 22.53 12.55 19.45
N TYR A 419 22.16 11.30 19.20
CA TYR A 419 20.78 10.87 19.05
C TYR A 419 20.44 9.80 20.08
N ASP A 420 19.22 9.88 20.59
CA ASP A 420 18.66 8.91 21.53
C ASP A 420 17.97 7.77 20.76
N GLN A 421 17.53 8.02 19.51
CA GLN A 421 17.02 7.01 18.60
C GLN A 421 17.68 7.11 17.22
N VAL A 422 18.15 5.98 16.70
CA VAL A 422 18.66 5.83 15.33
C VAL A 422 17.75 4.84 14.61
N ARG A 423 16.91 5.33 13.71
CA ARG A 423 15.97 4.53 12.93
C ARG A 423 16.47 4.37 11.50
N VAL A 424 16.52 3.15 10.98
CA VAL A 424 16.90 2.90 9.59
C VAL A 424 16.00 1.88 8.91
N ASN A 425 15.91 2.00 7.58
CA ASN A 425 15.31 0.99 6.73
C ASN A 425 16.36 0.45 5.75
N LEU A 426 16.44 -0.89 5.64
CA LEU A 426 17.29 -1.62 4.71
C LEU A 426 16.40 -2.20 3.59
N PRO A 427 16.41 -1.64 2.36
CA PRO A 427 15.42 -1.97 1.32
C PRO A 427 15.65 -3.30 0.59
N ASN A 428 16.80 -3.93 0.82
CA ASN A 428 17.36 -4.97 -0.04
C ASN A 428 16.42 -6.14 -0.30
N GLY A 429 15.78 -6.68 0.74
CA GLY A 429 14.89 -7.84 0.62
C GLY A 429 13.72 -7.55 -0.30
N ASP A 430 13.09 -6.39 -0.12
CA ASP A 430 11.95 -5.95 -0.89
C ASP A 430 12.29 -5.57 -2.34
N MET A 431 13.19 -4.60 -2.52
CA MET A 431 13.46 -4.01 -3.83
C MET A 431 14.10 -5.00 -4.80
N VAL A 432 14.92 -5.94 -4.29
CA VAL A 432 15.46 -7.03 -5.11
C VAL A 432 14.44 -8.16 -5.24
N GLY A 433 13.66 -8.45 -4.20
CA GLY A 433 12.54 -9.41 -4.25
C GLY A 433 11.54 -9.11 -5.37
N HIS A 434 11.21 -7.83 -5.57
CA HIS A 434 10.36 -7.36 -6.67
C HIS A 434 10.87 -7.67 -8.08
N THR A 435 12.17 -7.93 -8.24
CA THR A 435 12.73 -8.31 -9.55
C THR A 435 12.43 -9.77 -9.91
N GLY A 436 12.12 -10.61 -8.91
CA GLY A 436 11.94 -12.04 -9.10
C GLY A 436 13.23 -12.85 -9.30
N ASP A 437 14.39 -12.20 -9.21
CA ASP A 437 15.70 -12.82 -9.38
C ASP A 437 16.17 -13.44 -8.05
N ILE A 438 15.97 -14.76 -7.91
CA ILE A 438 16.26 -15.51 -6.69
C ILE A 438 17.73 -15.36 -6.25
N ASP A 439 18.67 -15.52 -7.18
CA ASP A 439 20.10 -15.48 -6.86
C ASP A 439 20.52 -14.06 -6.40
N ALA A 440 19.98 -13.03 -7.06
CA ALA A 440 20.20 -11.66 -6.64
C ALA A 440 19.56 -11.37 -5.27
N THR A 441 18.35 -11.85 -5.00
CA THR A 441 17.67 -11.67 -3.70
C THR A 441 18.42 -12.36 -2.57
N VAL A 442 19.03 -13.53 -2.81
CA VAL A 442 19.92 -14.18 -1.82
C VAL A 442 21.12 -13.28 -1.46
N VAL A 443 21.74 -12.63 -2.45
CA VAL A 443 22.83 -11.67 -2.21
C VAL A 443 22.32 -10.43 -1.45
N ALA A 444 21.10 -9.98 -1.76
CA ALA A 444 20.45 -8.85 -1.10
C ALA A 444 20.19 -9.13 0.39
N CYS A 445 19.64 -10.31 0.72
CA CYS A 445 19.41 -10.75 2.09
C CYS A 445 20.71 -10.83 2.90
N LYS A 446 21.79 -11.36 2.30
CA LYS A 446 23.11 -11.39 2.95
C LYS A 446 23.64 -9.99 3.24
N ALA A 447 23.52 -9.06 2.28
CA ALA A 447 23.97 -7.68 2.47
C ALA A 447 23.18 -6.96 3.59
N ALA A 448 21.89 -7.24 3.71
CA ALA A 448 21.08 -6.73 4.82
C ALA A 448 21.49 -7.33 6.18
N ASP A 449 21.83 -8.63 6.25
CA ASP A 449 22.36 -9.24 7.48
C ASP A 449 23.69 -8.61 7.91
N ASP A 450 24.63 -8.41 6.97
CA ASP A 450 25.91 -7.74 7.23
C ASP A 450 25.71 -6.30 7.74
N ALA A 451 24.72 -5.59 7.19
CA ALA A 451 24.33 -4.25 7.63
C ALA A 451 23.75 -4.26 9.06
N VAL A 452 22.87 -5.21 9.38
CA VAL A 452 22.34 -5.41 10.74
C VAL A 452 23.50 -5.65 11.71
N LYS A 453 24.45 -6.53 11.37
CA LYS A 453 25.61 -6.84 12.22
C LYS A 453 26.37 -5.58 12.61
N MET A 454 26.68 -4.73 11.63
CA MET A 454 27.41 -3.48 11.86
C MET A 454 26.66 -2.53 12.81
N ILE A 455 25.33 -2.44 12.66
CA ILE A 455 24.49 -1.62 13.54
C ILE A 455 24.48 -2.20 14.96
N LEU A 456 24.28 -3.50 15.11
CA LEU A 456 24.25 -4.14 16.43
C LEU A 456 25.60 -4.04 17.15
N ASP A 457 26.71 -4.14 16.43
CA ASP A 457 28.06 -3.93 17.01
C ASP A 457 28.25 -2.50 17.53
N ALA A 458 27.64 -1.51 16.88
CA ALA A 458 27.65 -0.13 17.37
C ALA A 458 26.81 0.03 18.64
N VAL A 459 25.63 -0.61 18.68
CA VAL A 459 24.74 -0.63 19.85
C VAL A 459 25.45 -1.24 21.06
N GLU A 460 26.16 -2.35 20.87
CA GLU A 460 26.94 -3.01 21.91
C GLU A 460 27.99 -2.07 22.51
N GLN A 461 28.74 -1.36 21.66
CA GLN A 461 29.81 -0.43 22.09
C GLN A 461 29.31 0.72 22.96
N VAL A 462 28.09 1.22 22.72
CA VAL A 462 27.50 2.33 23.49
C VAL A 462 26.62 1.87 24.65
N GLY A 463 26.50 0.55 24.87
CA GLY A 463 25.60 -0.03 25.86
C GLY A 463 24.14 0.33 25.61
N GLY A 464 23.74 0.36 24.34
CA GLY A 464 22.41 0.72 23.87
C GLY A 464 21.44 -0.46 23.79
N ILE A 465 20.30 -0.21 23.16
CA ILE A 465 19.25 -1.19 22.88
C ILE A 465 19.06 -1.28 21.37
N TYR A 466 18.78 -2.47 20.84
CA TYR A 466 18.27 -2.62 19.47
C TYR A 466 16.85 -3.18 19.47
N LEU A 467 16.10 -2.79 18.44
CA LEU A 467 14.91 -3.47 17.96
C LEU A 467 15.04 -3.67 16.45
N VAL A 468 15.02 -4.93 16.00
CA VAL A 468 15.05 -5.30 14.58
C VAL A 468 13.70 -5.89 14.19
N THR A 469 13.11 -5.40 13.12
CA THR A 469 11.83 -5.89 12.58
C THR A 469 11.74 -5.72 11.07
N ALA A 470 10.57 -5.98 10.49
CA ALA A 470 10.23 -5.67 9.10
C ALA A 470 8.84 -5.04 9.04
N ASP A 471 8.50 -4.48 7.90
CA ASP A 471 7.22 -3.84 7.59
C ASP A 471 6.25 -4.80 6.87
N HIS A 472 6.76 -5.78 6.13
CA HIS A 472 6.04 -6.90 5.52
C HIS A 472 7.01 -7.98 5.02
N GLY A 473 6.47 -9.04 4.42
CA GLY A 473 7.25 -10.08 3.74
C GLY A 473 7.37 -9.87 2.23
N ASN A 474 8.44 -10.41 1.63
CA ASN A 474 8.72 -10.47 0.19
C ASN A 474 9.74 -11.59 -0.09
N ALA A 475 10.98 -11.43 0.39
CA ALA A 475 12.12 -12.29 0.05
C ALA A 475 12.03 -13.74 0.57
N GLU A 476 11.13 -14.02 1.51
CA GLU A 476 10.91 -15.36 2.06
C GLU A 476 10.09 -16.28 1.15
N ASP A 477 9.48 -15.77 0.07
CA ASP A 477 8.82 -16.62 -0.92
C ASP A 477 8.88 -16.02 -2.33
N MET A 478 9.85 -16.47 -3.13
CA MET A 478 10.05 -15.95 -4.50
C MET A 478 9.22 -16.66 -5.58
N VAL A 479 8.25 -17.51 -5.19
CA VAL A 479 7.47 -18.32 -6.14
C VAL A 479 5.99 -18.33 -5.79
N LYS A 480 5.13 -18.39 -6.82
CA LYS A 480 3.69 -18.56 -6.60
C LYS A 480 3.41 -19.98 -6.14
N ARG A 481 2.56 -20.15 -5.12
CA ARG A 481 2.22 -21.47 -4.57
C ARG A 481 0.76 -21.82 -4.71
N ASN A 482 0.47 -23.12 -4.81
CA ASN A 482 -0.88 -23.65 -4.67
C ASN A 482 -1.30 -23.67 -3.19
N LYS A 483 -2.57 -24.04 -2.91
CA LYS A 483 -3.10 -24.15 -1.55
C LYS A 483 -2.37 -25.18 -0.67
N SER A 484 -1.62 -26.10 -1.26
CA SER A 484 -0.81 -27.10 -0.57
C SER A 484 0.64 -26.63 -0.33
N GLY A 485 0.98 -25.38 -0.69
CA GLY A 485 2.31 -24.80 -0.51
C GLY A 485 3.35 -25.19 -1.56
N GLN A 486 2.95 -25.86 -2.65
CA GLN A 486 3.87 -26.25 -3.72
C GLN A 486 3.99 -25.14 -4.78
N PRO A 487 5.20 -24.90 -5.33
CA PRO A 487 5.39 -23.95 -6.42
C PRO A 487 4.51 -24.28 -7.64
N LEU A 488 3.90 -23.26 -8.22
CA LEU A 488 3.14 -23.36 -9.45
C LEU A 488 4.08 -23.36 -10.66
N LEU A 489 3.71 -24.14 -11.67
CA LEU A 489 4.39 -24.15 -12.96
C LEU A 489 3.55 -23.41 -14.02
N ASP A 490 4.22 -22.76 -14.97
CA ASP A 490 3.59 -22.21 -16.16
C ASP A 490 3.25 -23.33 -17.17
N LYS A 491 2.69 -22.96 -18.32
CA LYS A 491 2.31 -23.92 -19.38
C LYS A 491 3.52 -24.64 -20.00
N SER A 492 4.71 -24.09 -19.84
CA SER A 492 5.98 -24.64 -20.35
C SER A 492 6.71 -25.47 -19.30
N GLY A 493 6.17 -25.60 -18.09
CA GLY A 493 6.77 -26.35 -16.99
C GLY A 493 7.78 -25.56 -16.17
N ASN A 494 7.93 -24.25 -16.38
CA ASN A 494 8.82 -23.40 -15.57
C ASN A 494 8.11 -22.91 -14.32
N ILE A 495 8.89 -22.61 -13.28
CA ILE A 495 8.36 -22.06 -12.03
C ILE A 495 7.77 -20.67 -12.27
N GLN A 496 6.58 -20.43 -11.73
CA GLN A 496 5.99 -19.09 -11.73
C GLN A 496 6.59 -18.26 -10.60
N ILE A 497 7.41 -17.28 -10.97
CA ILE A 497 8.03 -16.33 -10.03
C ILE A 497 6.96 -15.46 -9.35
N LEU A 498 7.16 -15.22 -8.05
CA LEU A 498 6.43 -14.22 -7.28
C LEU A 498 7.31 -12.97 -7.19
N THR A 499 6.77 -11.83 -7.62
CA THR A 499 7.42 -10.52 -7.57
C THR A 499 6.66 -9.55 -6.66
N SER A 500 5.65 -10.04 -5.94
CA SER A 500 4.84 -9.24 -5.01
C SER A 500 5.20 -9.59 -3.57
N HIS A 501 4.74 -8.76 -2.63
CA HIS A 501 4.80 -9.09 -1.20
C HIS A 501 4.00 -10.36 -0.87
N THR A 502 4.16 -10.83 0.35
CA THR A 502 3.51 -12.04 0.87
C THR A 502 2.52 -11.72 2.01
N LEU A 503 1.89 -12.77 2.54
CA LEU A 503 1.05 -12.72 3.74
C LEU A 503 1.80 -13.19 5.00
N GLN A 504 3.13 -13.33 4.92
CA GLN A 504 3.90 -13.90 6.03
C GLN A 504 4.00 -12.92 7.20
N PRO A 505 4.08 -13.43 8.44
CA PRO A 505 4.43 -12.60 9.58
C PRO A 505 5.89 -12.14 9.49
N VAL A 506 6.24 -11.13 10.27
CA VAL A 506 7.59 -10.56 10.30
C VAL A 506 8.25 -10.74 11.67
N PRO A 507 9.59 -10.83 11.74
CA PRO A 507 10.29 -10.93 13.01
C PRO A 507 10.24 -9.63 13.80
N VAL A 508 10.30 -9.75 15.12
CA VAL A 508 10.66 -8.68 16.06
C VAL A 508 11.70 -9.26 17.00
N ALA A 509 12.90 -8.67 17.01
CA ALA A 509 13.98 -9.01 17.91
C ALA A 509 14.37 -7.80 18.75
N ILE A 510 14.59 -7.99 20.05
CA ILE A 510 15.03 -6.93 20.97
C ILE A 510 16.30 -7.36 21.71
N GLY A 511 17.19 -6.42 22.07
CA GLY A 511 18.41 -6.78 22.80
C GLY A 511 19.35 -5.61 23.02
N GLY A 512 20.62 -5.93 23.27
CA GLY A 512 21.70 -5.00 23.55
C GLY A 512 21.96 -4.80 25.06
N PRO A 513 23.13 -4.28 25.45
CA PRO A 513 23.54 -4.21 26.87
C PRO A 513 22.72 -3.23 27.69
N GLY A 514 22.04 -2.28 27.04
CA GLY A 514 21.14 -1.34 27.66
C GLY A 514 19.77 -1.93 28.00
N LEU A 515 19.44 -3.13 27.51
CA LEU A 515 18.14 -3.75 27.73
C LEU A 515 18.01 -4.20 29.18
N HIS A 516 16.95 -3.77 29.87
CA HIS A 516 16.68 -4.20 31.23
C HIS A 516 16.50 -5.73 31.29
N PRO A 517 17.16 -6.44 32.23
CA PRO A 517 17.22 -7.92 32.22
C PRO A 517 15.84 -8.58 32.36
N GLY A 518 14.94 -7.95 33.11
CA GLY A 518 13.56 -8.40 33.27
C GLY A 518 12.65 -8.19 32.06
N VAL A 519 13.10 -7.52 30.99
CA VAL A 519 12.29 -7.36 29.77
C VAL A 519 12.12 -8.70 29.08
N ARG A 520 10.89 -9.06 28.72
CA ARG A 520 10.62 -10.20 27.83
C ARG A 520 9.39 -9.91 26.99
N PHE A 521 9.21 -10.68 25.92
CA PHE A 521 7.94 -10.64 25.20
C PHE A 521 6.81 -11.21 26.03
N ARG A 522 5.68 -10.51 26.01
CA ARG A 522 4.48 -10.89 26.75
C ARG A 522 3.65 -11.94 25.99
N ASN A 523 2.99 -12.81 26.74
CA ASN A 523 2.22 -13.93 26.20
C ASN A 523 0.73 -13.61 26.00
N ASP A 524 0.22 -12.54 26.62
CA ASP A 524 -1.16 -12.05 26.54
C ASP A 524 -1.43 -11.17 25.31
N VAL A 525 -0.43 -10.96 24.45
CA VAL A 525 -0.58 -10.36 23.11
C VAL A 525 -0.11 -11.37 22.05
N PRO A 526 -0.78 -12.53 21.90
CA PRO A 526 -0.31 -13.61 21.01
C PRO A 526 -0.39 -13.24 19.52
N THR A 527 -1.32 -12.37 19.14
CA THR A 527 -1.58 -11.93 17.75
C THR A 527 -1.15 -10.49 17.49
N GLY A 528 -0.10 -10.02 18.18
CA GLY A 528 0.44 -8.67 17.97
C GLY A 528 0.78 -8.41 16.49
N GLY A 529 0.62 -7.17 16.06
CA GLY A 529 0.99 -6.67 14.74
C GLY A 529 2.02 -5.55 14.82
N LEU A 530 2.31 -4.93 13.68
CA LEU A 530 3.28 -3.83 13.56
C LEU A 530 2.95 -2.64 14.47
N ALA A 531 1.67 -2.32 14.66
CA ALA A 531 1.24 -1.21 15.53
C ALA A 531 1.69 -1.38 16.99
N ASN A 532 1.86 -2.62 17.48
CA ASN A 532 2.36 -2.87 18.83
C ASN A 532 3.84 -2.49 19.01
N VAL A 533 4.61 -2.40 17.91
CA VAL A 533 6.04 -2.05 17.95
C VAL A 533 6.24 -0.60 18.40
N ALA A 534 5.37 0.33 18.02
CA ALA A 534 5.48 1.73 18.43
C ALA A 534 5.47 1.88 19.97
N ALA A 535 4.49 1.26 20.63
CA ALA A 535 4.40 1.26 22.09
C ALA A 535 5.61 0.55 22.74
N THR A 536 6.10 -0.51 22.09
CA THR A 536 7.31 -1.23 22.53
C THR A 536 8.53 -0.30 22.52
N VAL A 537 8.76 0.44 21.44
CA VAL A 537 9.86 1.42 21.34
C VAL A 537 9.72 2.53 22.37
N MET A 538 8.51 3.05 22.60
CA MET A 538 8.27 4.08 23.63
C MET A 538 8.60 3.57 25.04
N ASN A 539 8.25 2.32 25.36
CA ASN A 539 8.63 1.70 26.63
C ASN A 539 10.13 1.52 26.75
N LEU A 540 10.82 1.10 25.69
CA LEU A 540 12.29 0.98 25.70
C LEU A 540 12.99 2.33 25.91
N HIS A 541 12.37 3.44 25.51
CA HIS A 541 12.82 4.80 25.85
C HIS A 541 12.56 5.22 27.29
N GLY A 542 11.88 4.38 28.09
CA GLY A 542 11.52 4.67 29.48
C GLY A 542 10.26 5.52 29.62
N PHE A 543 9.33 5.45 28.66
CA PHE A 543 8.02 6.11 28.74
C PHE A 543 6.87 5.10 28.73
N GLU A 544 5.76 5.44 29.37
CA GLU A 544 4.48 4.76 29.11
C GLU A 544 3.94 5.22 27.76
N ALA A 545 3.49 4.26 26.94
CA ALA A 545 2.85 4.58 25.66
C ALA A 545 1.44 5.18 25.90
N PRO A 546 0.94 6.04 24.99
CA PRO A 546 -0.41 6.57 25.07
C PRO A 546 -1.48 5.46 25.18
N SER A 547 -2.56 5.72 25.92
CA SER A 547 -3.61 4.73 26.16
C SER A 547 -4.39 4.31 24.92
N ASP A 548 -4.35 5.11 23.86
CA ASP A 548 -4.97 4.79 22.57
C ASP A 548 -4.04 4.07 21.60
N TYR A 549 -2.81 3.73 22.02
CA TYR A 549 -1.91 2.88 21.25
C TYR A 549 -2.22 1.40 21.48
N GLU A 550 -1.87 0.58 20.49
CA GLU A 550 -1.83 -0.86 20.63
C GLU A 550 -0.88 -1.26 21.76
N THR A 551 -1.24 -2.36 22.43
CA THR A 551 -0.52 -2.81 23.62
C THR A 551 0.94 -3.14 23.27
N THR A 552 1.89 -2.61 24.05
CA THR A 552 3.32 -2.95 23.93
C THR A 552 3.55 -4.47 23.90
N LEU A 553 4.54 -4.95 23.12
CA LEU A 553 4.87 -6.37 23.00
C LEU A 553 5.64 -6.91 24.21
N ILE A 554 6.16 -6.03 25.07
CA ILE A 554 7.04 -6.40 26.18
C ILE A 554 6.36 -6.25 27.53
N GLU A 555 6.86 -6.99 28.50
CA GLU A 555 6.61 -6.78 29.92
C GLU A 555 7.94 -6.79 30.68
N VAL A 556 7.93 -6.26 31.90
CA VAL A 556 9.09 -6.30 32.81
C VAL A 556 8.76 -7.17 34.01
N VAL A 557 9.33 -8.38 34.02
CA VAL A 557 9.25 -9.29 35.15
C VAL A 557 10.32 -8.95 36.19
N ASP A 558 9.97 -9.12 37.46
CA ASP A 558 10.93 -8.97 38.54
C ASP A 558 11.90 -10.15 38.44
N THR A 559 13.18 -9.86 38.24
CA THR A 559 14.23 -10.89 38.24
C THR A 559 14.30 -11.46 39.65
N GLN A 560 13.85 -12.70 39.84
CA GLN A 560 14.13 -13.43 41.09
C GLN A 560 15.66 -13.50 41.24
N GLN A 561 16.16 -13.01 42.40
CA GLN A 561 17.58 -13.04 42.77
C GLN A 561 18.13 -14.45 42.81
#